data_AF-A0A1X7H337-F1
#
_entry.id   AF-A0A1X7H337-F1
#
_cell.length_a   1.000
_cell.length_b   1.000
_cell.length_c   1.000
_cell.angle_alpha   90.00
_cell.angle_beta   90.00
_cell.angle_gamma   90.00
#
_symmetry.space_group_name_H-M   'P 1'
#
loop_
_entity.id
_entity.type
_entity.pdbx_description
1 polymer ?
#
loop_
_entity_poly.entity_id
_entity_poly.type
_entity_poly.pdbx_seq_one_letter_code
_entity_poly.pdbx_strand_id
1 'polypeptide(L)'
;MKTSRPPMEAEIGSELFKFVRNVIAHFPFYNSWDEIWISKGLVNWYKEGQTIDRFLRKYAGRQEVKYRFWQADIKRMTYLSISFPEEYSEESKIYIKDILSEEEGIKFSMILMRQIIDTQVIKE
;
A
#
# COMPACT_ATOMS: atom_id res chain seq x y z
N MET A 1 5.33 17.31 -19.41
CA MET A 1 4.31 17.76 -18.43
C MET A 1 3.21 16.70 -18.39
N LYS A 2 2.92 16.11 -17.21
CA LYS A 2 1.76 15.21 -17.06
C LYS A 2 0.49 16.06 -17.19
N THR A 3 -0.28 15.86 -18.26
CA THR A 3 -1.41 16.70 -18.71
C THR A 3 -2.71 16.51 -17.91
N SER A 4 -2.71 15.64 -16.91
CA SER A 4 -3.79 15.50 -15.94
C SER A 4 -3.16 14.97 -14.66
N ARG A 5 -3.41 15.63 -13.52
CA ARG A 5 -3.05 15.05 -12.22
C ARG A 5 -3.84 13.74 -12.13
N PRO A 6 -3.19 12.59 -11.94
CA PRO A 6 -3.94 11.37 -11.63
C PRO A 6 -4.88 11.72 -10.46
N PRO A 7 -6.13 11.23 -10.46
CA PRO A 7 -6.97 11.34 -9.27
C PRO A 7 -6.14 10.89 -8.07
N MET A 8 -6.26 11.55 -6.92
CA MET A 8 -5.40 11.31 -5.74
C MET A 8 -5.30 9.81 -5.37
N GLU A 9 -6.36 9.05 -5.69
CA GLU A 9 -6.49 7.59 -5.68
C GLU A 9 -5.43 6.87 -6.55
N ALA A 10 -5.13 7.33 -7.76
CA ALA A 10 -4.09 6.73 -8.61
C ALA A 10 -2.66 6.95 -8.08
N GLU A 11 -2.38 8.08 -7.42
CA GLU A 11 -1.05 8.35 -6.85
C GLU A 11 -0.80 7.51 -5.59
N ILE A 12 -1.75 7.51 -4.64
CA ILE A 12 -1.62 6.73 -3.40
C ILE A 12 -1.63 5.22 -3.69
N GLY A 13 -2.39 4.75 -4.68
CA GLY A 13 -2.48 3.32 -5.00
C GLY A 13 -1.13 2.74 -5.46
N SER A 14 -0.42 3.43 -6.36
CA SER A 14 0.90 2.97 -6.81
C SER A 14 1.92 2.95 -5.67
N GLU A 15 1.90 3.96 -4.81
CA GLU A 15 2.85 4.07 -3.70
C GLU A 15 2.54 3.07 -2.58
N LEU A 16 1.27 2.89 -2.22
CA LEU A 16 0.82 1.90 -1.24
C LEU A 16 1.14 0.47 -1.72
N PHE A 17 0.87 0.14 -2.98
CA PHE A 17 1.19 -1.18 -3.51
C PHE A 17 2.70 -1.46 -3.45
N LYS A 18 3.53 -0.48 -3.83
CA LYS A 18 4.98 -0.60 -3.70
C LYS A 18 5.38 -0.75 -2.24
N PHE A 19 4.81 0.02 -1.32
CA PHE A 19 5.07 -0.08 0.11
C PHE A 19 4.79 -1.49 0.62
N VAL A 20 3.54 -1.97 0.48
CA VAL A 20 3.11 -3.31 0.92
C VAL A 20 4.01 -4.40 0.33
N ARG A 21 4.23 -4.38 -0.98
CA ARG A 21 5.06 -5.36 -1.69
C ARG A 21 6.50 -5.36 -1.19
N ASN A 22 7.08 -4.20 -0.86
CA ASN A 22 8.44 -4.12 -0.34
C ASN A 22 8.51 -4.62 1.11
N VAL A 23 7.52 -4.29 1.96
CA VAL A 23 7.48 -4.81 3.33
C VAL A 23 7.45 -6.34 3.32
N ILE A 24 6.51 -6.93 2.59
CA ILE A 24 6.37 -8.38 2.49
C ILE A 24 7.64 -9.05 1.94
N ALA A 25 8.26 -8.46 0.91
CA ALA A 25 9.45 -9.02 0.28
C ALA A 25 10.71 -8.94 1.16
N HIS A 26 10.84 -7.90 1.99
CA HIS A 26 12.03 -7.68 2.81
C HIS A 26 11.94 -8.28 4.21
N PHE A 27 10.73 -8.55 4.71
CA PHE A 27 10.50 -9.11 6.04
C PHE A 27 9.69 -10.42 5.96
N PRO A 28 10.22 -11.50 5.34
CA PRO A 28 9.43 -12.70 4.99
C PRO A 28 9.19 -13.70 6.14
N PHE A 29 9.36 -13.29 7.40
CA PHE A 29 9.22 -14.17 8.57
C PHE A 29 8.01 -13.75 9.41
N TYR A 30 6.82 -14.18 8.99
CA TYR A 30 5.55 -13.94 9.69
C TYR A 30 4.57 -15.08 9.40
N ASN A 31 3.65 -15.36 10.32
CA ASN A 31 2.57 -16.33 10.08
C ASN A 31 1.30 -15.66 9.54
N SER A 32 1.09 -14.39 9.89
CA SER A 32 -0.09 -13.62 9.53
C SER A 32 0.27 -12.18 9.16
N TRP A 33 -0.59 -11.51 8.38
CA TRP A 33 -0.44 -10.10 8.04
C TRP A 33 -0.41 -9.21 9.29
N ASP A 34 -1.17 -9.62 10.31
CA ASP A 34 -1.34 -8.92 11.57
C ASP A 34 -0.09 -8.89 12.47
N GLU A 35 0.87 -9.79 12.20
CA GLU A 35 2.16 -9.86 12.89
C GLU A 35 3.21 -8.95 12.24
N ILE A 36 2.99 -8.50 11.00
CA ILE A 36 3.98 -7.73 10.26
C ILE A 36 4.06 -6.32 10.85
N TRP A 37 5.23 -6.00 11.37
CA TRP A 37 5.56 -4.65 11.82
C TRP A 37 6.93 -4.22 11.30
N ILE A 38 7.09 -2.91 11.19
CA ILE A 38 8.32 -2.26 10.78
C ILE A 38 8.64 -1.10 11.73
N SER A 39 9.92 -0.78 11.85
CA SER A 39 10.39 0.43 12.54
C SER A 39 11.33 1.21 11.63
N LYS A 40 11.57 2.48 11.95
CA LYS A 40 12.46 3.34 11.17
C LYS A 40 13.87 2.77 11.06
N GLY A 41 14.41 2.20 12.15
CA GLY A 41 15.70 1.51 12.15
C GLY A 41 15.74 0.28 11.24
N LEU A 42 14.72 -0.59 11.28
CA LEU A 42 14.66 -1.79 10.42
C LEU A 42 14.58 -1.41 8.94
N VAL A 43 13.73 -0.44 8.62
CA VAL A 43 13.50 0.01 7.24
C VAL A 43 14.75 0.66 6.64
N ASN A 44 15.54 1.34 7.46
CA ASN A 44 16.73 2.08 7.03
C ASN A 44 18.05 1.36 7.32
N TRP A 45 18.01 0.07 7.69
CA TRP A 45 19.20 -0.71 8.09
C TRP A 45 20.36 -0.62 7.09
N TYR A 46 20.05 -0.68 5.79
CA TYR A 46 21.04 -0.52 4.74
C TYR A 46 21.27 0.95 4.36
N LYS A 47 20.17 1.68 4.07
CA LYS A 47 20.21 3.06 3.59
C LYS A 47 18.87 3.76 3.79
N GLU A 48 18.91 5.04 4.15
CA GLU A 48 17.75 5.93 4.20
C GLU A 48 17.19 6.29 2.81
N GLY A 49 15.91 6.68 2.76
CA GLY A 49 15.25 7.15 1.54
C GLY A 49 14.85 6.04 0.58
N GLN A 50 14.82 4.79 1.04
CA GLN A 50 14.31 3.66 0.27
C GLN A 50 12.78 3.68 0.19
N THR A 51 12.18 2.71 -0.53
CA THR A 51 10.75 2.72 -0.85
C THR A 51 9.86 2.80 0.39
N ILE A 52 10.11 1.98 1.40
CA ILE A 52 9.31 1.94 2.64
C ILE A 52 9.50 3.25 3.42
N ASP A 53 10.75 3.71 3.58
CA ASP A 53 11.09 4.97 4.28
C ASP A 53 10.42 6.19 3.62
N ARG A 54 10.48 6.29 2.29
CA ARG A 54 9.86 7.40 1.54
C ARG A 54 8.34 7.42 1.71
N PHE A 55 7.71 6.25 1.74
CA PHE A 55 6.27 6.16 1.96
C PHE A 55 5.90 6.69 3.35
N LEU A 56 6.58 6.20 4.39
CA LEU A 56 6.30 6.61 5.77
C LEU A 56 6.60 8.09 6.00
N ARG A 57 7.71 8.64 5.48
CA ARG A 57 8.01 10.09 5.56
C ARG A 57 6.97 10.95 4.84
N LYS A 58 6.39 10.45 3.73
CA LYS A 58 5.41 11.21 2.94
C LYS A 58 4.03 11.25 3.61
N TYR A 59 3.63 10.16 4.27
CA TYR A 59 2.25 9.94 4.71
C TYR A 59 2.02 9.89 6.23
N ALA A 60 3.06 9.74 7.06
CA ALA A 60 2.90 9.81 8.52
C ALA A 60 2.20 11.13 8.94
N GLY A 61 1.30 11.04 9.92
CA GLY A 61 0.49 12.16 10.42
C GLY A 61 -0.63 12.63 9.48
N ARG A 62 -0.83 11.99 8.32
CA ARG A 62 -1.97 12.31 7.44
C ARG A 62 -3.25 11.63 7.90
N GLN A 63 -4.38 12.22 7.53
CA GLN A 63 -5.70 11.64 7.76
C GLN A 63 -5.89 10.37 6.91
N GLU A 64 -6.76 9.49 7.42
CA GLU A 64 -7.21 8.30 6.70
C GLU A 64 -7.73 8.65 5.31
N VAL A 65 -7.36 7.83 4.32
CA VAL A 65 -7.83 7.96 2.94
C VAL A 65 -8.75 6.79 2.62
N LYS A 66 -9.98 7.10 2.21
CA LYS A 66 -10.89 6.11 1.61
C LYS A 66 -10.55 5.94 0.13
N TYR A 67 -9.94 4.81 -0.20
CA TYR A 67 -9.64 4.44 -1.58
C TYR A 67 -10.85 3.76 -2.22
N ARG A 68 -11.15 4.08 -3.48
CA ARG A 68 -12.27 3.49 -4.22
C ARG A 68 -11.82 2.82 -5.52
N PHE A 69 -12.34 1.62 -5.76
CA PHE A 69 -12.19 0.90 -7.02
C PHE A 69 -13.54 0.61 -7.64
N TRP A 70 -13.68 0.95 -8.92
CA TRP A 70 -14.82 0.53 -9.73
C TRP A 70 -14.51 -0.79 -10.41
N GLN A 71 -15.31 -1.82 -10.13
CA GLN A 71 -15.26 -3.10 -10.82
C GLN A 71 -16.39 -3.13 -11.86
N ALA A 72 -16.03 -2.91 -13.13
CA ALA A 72 -16.99 -2.73 -14.22
C ALA A 72 -17.74 -4.02 -14.58
N ASP A 73 -17.09 -5.17 -14.42
CA ASP A 73 -17.62 -6.51 -14.67
C ASP A 73 -18.78 -6.85 -13.73
N ILE A 74 -18.64 -6.55 -12.44
CA ILE A 74 -19.69 -6.79 -11.43
C ILE A 74 -20.48 -5.52 -11.05
N LYS A 75 -20.22 -4.40 -11.74
CA LYS A 75 -20.84 -3.08 -11.50
C LYS A 75 -20.86 -2.67 -10.03
N ARG A 76 -19.77 -2.94 -9.29
CA ARG A 76 -19.68 -2.71 -7.84
C ARG A 76 -18.53 -1.77 -7.50
N MET A 77 -18.80 -0.84 -6.59
CA MET A 77 -17.77 -0.02 -5.96
C MET A 77 -17.20 -0.75 -4.74
N THR A 78 -15.88 -0.89 -4.68
CA THR A 78 -15.16 -1.40 -3.50
C THR A 78 -14.45 -0.25 -2.82
N TYR A 79 -14.53 -0.22 -1.49
CA TYR A 79 -13.91 0.79 -0.65
C TYR A 79 -12.83 0.12 0.17
N LEU A 80 -11.68 0.78 0.30
CA LEU A 80 -10.62 0.39 1.22
C LEU A 80 -10.30 1.58 2.12
N SER A 81 -9.97 1.29 3.35
CA SER A 81 -9.55 2.27 4.35
C SER A 81 -8.04 2.23 4.49
N ILE A 82 -7.37 3.33 4.13
CA ILE A 82 -5.91 3.44 4.28
C ILE A 82 -5.64 4.43 5.40
N SER A 83 -5.12 3.90 6.50
CA SER A 83 -4.69 4.68 7.65
C SER A 83 -3.18 4.88 7.62
N PHE A 84 -2.69 5.86 8.36
CA PHE A 84 -1.27 6.17 8.45
C PHE A 84 -0.86 6.26 9.90
N PRO A 85 0.39 5.90 10.22
CA PRO A 85 0.89 6.09 11.58
C PRO A 85 0.89 7.58 11.93
N GLU A 86 0.53 7.90 13.17
CA GLU A 86 0.54 9.29 13.68
C GLU A 86 1.95 9.88 13.60
N GLU A 87 2.96 9.08 13.94
CA GLU A 87 4.37 9.43 13.90
C GLU A 87 5.22 8.35 13.23
N TYR A 88 6.33 8.77 12.62
CA TYR A 88 7.38 7.89 12.13
C TYR A 88 8.74 8.28 12.75
N SER A 89 8.98 7.79 13.97
CA SER A 89 10.19 8.00 14.77
C SER A 89 10.98 6.70 14.97
N GLU A 90 12.13 6.75 15.64
CA GLU A 90 12.96 5.57 15.90
C GLU A 90 12.29 4.56 16.84
N GLU A 91 11.42 5.04 17.74
CA GLU A 91 10.69 4.21 18.69
C GLU A 91 9.37 3.66 18.11
N SER A 92 8.94 4.16 16.95
CA SER A 92 7.68 3.76 16.33
C SER A 92 7.72 2.28 15.90
N LYS A 93 6.77 1.51 16.42
CA LYS A 93 6.44 0.16 15.96
C LYS A 93 5.17 0.22 15.12
N ILE A 94 5.33 0.18 13.80
CA ILE A 94 4.24 0.37 12.84
C ILE A 94 3.77 -0.99 12.33
N TYR A 95 2.54 -1.39 12.63
CA TYR A 95 1.97 -2.61 12.09
C TYR A 95 1.29 -2.36 10.73
N ILE A 96 1.40 -3.33 9.83
CA ILE A 96 0.79 -3.20 8.50
C ILE A 96 -0.74 -3.26 8.58
N LYS A 97 -1.30 -4.09 9.48
CA LYS A 97 -2.75 -4.16 9.71
C LYS A 97 -3.38 -2.81 10.10
N ASP A 98 -2.60 -1.93 10.75
CA ASP A 98 -3.07 -0.61 11.20
C ASP A 98 -3.08 0.40 10.03
N ILE A 99 -2.33 0.12 8.96
CA ILE A 99 -2.34 0.91 7.71
C ILE A 99 -3.40 0.39 6.75
N LEU A 100 -3.50 -0.94 6.62
CA LEU A 100 -4.40 -1.63 5.71
C LEU A 100 -4.70 -3.01 6.28
N SER A 101 -5.96 -3.33 6.52
CA SER A 101 -6.35 -4.66 7.03
C SER A 101 -5.94 -5.77 6.07
N GLU A 102 -5.75 -7.00 6.56
CA GLU A 102 -5.38 -8.14 5.71
C GLU A 102 -6.36 -8.32 4.55
N GLU A 103 -7.66 -8.33 4.84
CA GLU A 103 -8.71 -8.50 3.83
C GLU A 103 -8.65 -7.40 2.76
N GLU A 104 -8.49 -6.14 3.17
CA GLU A 104 -8.37 -5.01 2.24
C GLU A 104 -7.06 -5.05 1.44
N GLY A 105 -5.95 -5.45 2.06
CA GLY A 105 -4.64 -5.59 1.43
C GLY A 105 -4.59 -6.67 0.36
N ILE A 106 -5.21 -7.81 0.62
CA ILE A 106 -5.36 -8.89 -0.36
C ILE A 106 -6.27 -8.45 -1.51
N LYS A 107 -7.45 -7.86 -1.21
CA LYS A 107 -8.36 -7.34 -2.25
C LYS A 107 -7.67 -6.30 -3.13
N PHE A 108 -6.98 -5.33 -2.51
CA PHE A 108 -6.21 -4.30 -3.19
C PHE A 108 -5.20 -4.89 -4.16
N SER A 109 -4.40 -5.85 -3.69
CA SER A 109 -3.35 -6.49 -4.47
C SER A 109 -3.94 -7.27 -5.64
N MET A 110 -5.02 -8.03 -5.42
CA MET A 110 -5.71 -8.78 -6.47
C MET A 110 -6.29 -7.85 -7.54
N ILE A 111 -6.94 -6.75 -7.16
CA ILE A 111 -7.51 -5.78 -8.11
C ILE A 111 -6.42 -5.18 -9.00
N LEU A 112 -5.31 -4.72 -8.40
CA LEU A 112 -4.21 -4.14 -9.17
C LEU A 112 -3.52 -5.17 -10.08
N MET A 113 -3.26 -6.38 -9.57
CA MET A 113 -2.65 -7.44 -10.38
C MET A 113 -3.56 -7.91 -11.51
N ARG A 114 -4.88 -7.97 -11.28
CA ARG A 114 -5.85 -8.29 -12.33
C ARG A 114 -5.78 -7.29 -13.48
N GLN A 115 -5.68 -5.99 -13.20
CA GLN A 115 -5.51 -4.98 -14.25
C GLN A 115 -4.27 -5.24 -15.12
N ILE A 116 -3.18 -5.69 -14.52
CA ILE A 116 -1.97 -6.06 -15.25
C ILE A 116 -2.21 -7.32 -16.08
N ILE A 117 -2.75 -8.38 -15.47
CA ILE A 117 -3.00 -9.67 -16.14
C ILE A 117 -3.97 -9.50 -17.30
N ASP A 118 -5.03 -8.71 -17.15
CA ASP A 118 -6.02 -8.45 -18.20
C ASP A 118 -5.42 -7.80 -19.45
N THR A 119 -4.31 -7.06 -19.32
CA THR A 119 -3.57 -6.51 -20.50
C THR A 119 -2.78 -7.57 -21.26
N GLN A 120 -2.54 -8.73 -20.64
CA GLN A 120 -1.79 -9.85 -21.23
C GLN A 120 -2.72 -10.88 -21.88
N VAL A 121 -4.04 -10.72 -21.74
CA VAL A 121 -5.04 -11.61 -22.34
C VAL A 121 -5.48 -11.04 -23.70
N ILE A 122 -5.38 -11.85 -24.75
CA ILE A 122 -6.00 -11.54 -26.05
C ILE A 122 -7.50 -11.74 -25.88
N LYS A 123 -8.28 -10.68 -26.11
CA LYS A 123 -9.74 -10.76 -26.09
C LYS A 123 -10.21 -11.28 -27.44
N GLU A 124 -10.87 -12.43 -27.44
CA GLU A 124 -11.60 -12.98 -28.59
C GLU A 124 -12.85 -12.14 -28.91
#